data_AF-A0A9D8ZD37-F1
#
_entry.id   AF-A0A9D8ZD37-F1
#
_cell.length_a   1.000
_cell.length_b   1.000
_cell.length_c   1.000
_cell.angle_alpha   90.00
_cell.angle_beta   90.00
_cell.angle_gamma   90.00
#
_symmetry.space_group_name_H-M   'P 1'
#
loop_
_entity.id
_entity.type
_entity.pdbx_description
1 polymer ?
#
loop_
_entity_poly.entity_id
_entity_poly.type
_entity_poly.pdbx_seq_one_letter_code
_entity_poly.pdbx_strand_id
1 'polypeptide(L)'
;MKRRVEKIQPYPFASDFSAPDPDDDDTVRMTTQDLALLLSDAQASGASIARNDALAAEASKLSQTSEDLRKVLAGIVDLAAHLEHAAIDETDRKDALDRVRRLAAVVIEGQGDLFST
;
A
#
# COMPACT_ATOMS: atom_id res chain seq x y z
N MET A 1 28.20 -1.78 97.82
CA MET A 1 29.09 -1.01 96.94
C MET A 1 29.03 -1.57 95.52
N LYS A 2 28.88 -0.68 94.53
CA LYS A 2 29.17 -0.80 93.08
C LYS A 2 28.43 -1.90 92.30
N ARG A 3 27.28 -1.52 91.70
CA ARG A 3 26.61 -2.27 90.63
C ARG A 3 27.53 -2.22 89.40
N ARG A 4 28.08 -3.37 88.98
CA ARG A 4 28.86 -3.48 87.74
C ARG A 4 27.90 -3.37 86.57
N VAL A 5 28.06 -2.35 85.75
CA VAL A 5 27.35 -2.23 84.47
C VAL A 5 28.11 -3.09 83.46
N GLU A 6 27.49 -4.18 83.04
CA GLU A 6 28.02 -5.07 82.02
C GLU A 6 28.02 -4.35 80.67
N LYS A 7 29.12 -4.46 79.93
CA LYS A 7 29.39 -3.66 78.73
C LYS A 7 28.31 -3.91 77.66
N ILE A 8 27.68 -2.84 77.18
CA ILE A 8 26.73 -2.88 76.08
C ILE A 8 27.49 -3.26 74.80
N GLN A 9 27.13 -4.39 74.18
CA GLN A 9 27.67 -4.74 72.86
C GLN A 9 26.91 -3.97 71.76
N PRO A 10 27.60 -3.47 70.72
CA PRO A 10 26.94 -2.82 69.58
C PRO A 10 26.07 -3.83 68.80
N TYR A 11 24.86 -3.42 68.45
CA TYR A 11 23.96 -4.21 67.60
C TYR A 11 24.50 -4.21 66.16
N PRO A 12 24.78 -5.38 65.55
CA PRO A 12 25.21 -5.43 64.16
C PRO A 12 24.00 -5.16 63.26
N PHE A 13 23.90 -3.93 62.75
CA PHE A 13 22.89 -3.56 61.77
C PHE A 13 23.30 -4.13 60.40
N ALA A 14 22.91 -5.37 60.12
CA ALA A 14 23.00 -5.93 58.77
C ALA A 14 21.75 -5.48 58.01
N SER A 15 21.86 -4.35 57.30
CA SER A 15 20.80 -3.90 56.42
C SER A 15 20.97 -4.58 55.07
N ASP A 16 20.08 -5.51 54.76
CA ASP A 16 19.99 -6.12 53.44
C ASP A 16 19.24 -5.17 52.49
N PHE A 17 20.01 -4.28 51.84
CA PHE A 17 19.54 -3.40 50.77
C PHE A 17 19.93 -3.96 49.40
N SER A 18 19.89 -5.28 49.22
CA SER A 18 19.98 -5.84 47.88
C SER A 18 18.69 -5.53 47.11
N ALA A 19 18.83 -4.89 45.94
CA ALA A 19 17.70 -4.68 45.05
C ALA A 19 17.21 -6.04 44.54
N PRO A 20 15.90 -6.30 44.49
CA PRO A 20 15.38 -7.50 43.84
C PRO A 20 15.82 -7.51 42.37
N ASP A 21 16.10 -8.70 41.83
CA ASP A 21 16.45 -8.86 40.42
C ASP A 21 15.37 -8.21 39.54
N PRO A 22 15.76 -7.48 38.47
CA PRO A 22 14.79 -6.81 37.62
C PRO A 22 13.87 -7.86 36.98
N ASP A 23 12.56 -7.72 37.17
CA ASP A 23 11.58 -8.46 36.40
C ASP A 23 11.72 -8.01 34.93
N ASP A 24 12.07 -8.93 34.03
CA ASP A 24 12.04 -8.72 32.57
C ASP A 24 10.56 -8.57 32.13
N ASP A 25 10.01 -7.38 32.34
CA ASP A 25 8.62 -6.98 32.03
C ASP A 25 8.28 -7.02 30.53
N ASP A 26 9.23 -7.35 29.65
CA ASP A 26 9.01 -7.51 28.21
C ASP A 26 8.59 -8.94 27.80
N THR A 27 8.37 -9.83 28.77
CA THR A 27 7.98 -11.21 28.47
C THR A 27 6.45 -11.35 28.39
N VAL A 28 5.88 -11.19 27.19
CA VAL A 28 4.45 -11.46 26.95
C VAL A 28 4.15 -12.94 27.19
N ARG A 29 3.52 -13.27 28.32
CA ARG A 29 3.06 -14.62 28.65
C ARG A 29 1.70 -14.86 28.00
N MET A 30 1.69 -15.50 26.83
CA MET A 30 0.47 -15.95 26.15
C MET A 30 0.30 -17.46 26.26
N THR A 31 -0.95 -17.92 26.35
CA THR A 31 -1.25 -19.35 26.18
C THR A 31 -1.07 -19.75 24.72
N THR A 32 -0.84 -21.03 24.46
CA THR A 32 -0.73 -21.55 23.08
C THR A 32 -2.00 -21.30 22.27
N GLN A 33 -3.16 -21.24 22.93
CA GLN A 33 -4.44 -20.93 22.31
C GLN A 33 -4.54 -19.45 21.90
N ASP A 34 -4.08 -18.53 22.76
CA ASP A 34 -4.05 -17.10 22.43
C ASP A 34 -3.09 -16.82 21.25
N LEU A 35 -1.97 -17.56 21.18
CA LEU A 35 -1.00 -17.42 20.09
C LEU A 35 -1.57 -17.91 18.76
N ALA A 36 -2.33 -19.01 18.76
CA ALA A 36 -3.03 -19.49 17.58
C ALA A 36 -4.11 -18.51 17.10
N LEU A 37 -4.85 -17.88 18.02
CA LEU A 37 -5.83 -16.85 17.69
C LEU A 37 -5.17 -15.60 17.09
N LEU A 38 -4.08 -15.12 17.69
CA LEU A 38 -3.35 -13.97 17.18
C LEU A 38 -2.73 -14.24 15.80
N LEU A 39 -2.19 -15.46 15.58
CA LEU A 39 -1.64 -15.84 14.28
C LEU A 39 -2.73 -15.90 13.20
N SER A 40 -3.90 -16.45 13.53
CA SER A 40 -5.05 -16.48 12.63
C SER A 40 -5.53 -15.08 12.27
N ASP A 41 -5.60 -14.17 13.25
CA ASP A 41 -5.98 -12.77 13.04
C ASP A 41 -4.95 -12.00 12.20
N ALA A 42 -3.66 -12.23 12.46
CA ALA A 42 -2.58 -11.67 11.66
C ALA A 42 -2.59 -12.19 10.21
N GLN A 43 -2.89 -13.47 10.01
CA GLN A 43 -3.02 -14.07 8.67
C GLN A 43 -4.23 -13.50 7.92
N ALA A 44 -5.38 -13.39 8.58
CA ALA A 44 -6.58 -12.80 7.99
C ALA A 44 -6.38 -11.32 7.62
N SER A 45 -5.75 -10.55 8.52
CA SER A 45 -5.41 -9.15 8.30
C SER A 45 -4.40 -9.00 7.16
N GLY A 46 -3.36 -9.82 7.12
CA GLY A 46 -2.37 -9.82 6.04
C GLY A 46 -2.96 -10.17 4.68
N ALA A 47 -3.87 -11.16 4.62
CA ALA A 47 -4.57 -11.52 3.39
C ALA A 47 -5.49 -10.39 2.90
N SER A 48 -6.16 -9.69 3.82
CA SER A 48 -7.01 -8.54 3.51
C SER A 48 -6.21 -7.37 2.93
N ILE A 49 -5.05 -7.06 3.53
CA ILE A 49 -4.13 -6.02 3.05
C ILE A 49 -3.61 -6.38 1.66
N ALA A 50 -3.09 -7.60 1.48
CA ALA A 50 -2.56 -8.04 0.19
C ALA A 50 -3.61 -7.98 -0.93
N ARG A 51 -4.88 -8.33 -0.62
CA ARG A 51 -5.99 -8.20 -1.56
C ARG A 51 -6.28 -6.73 -1.88
N ASN A 52 -6.28 -5.85 -0.89
CA ASN A 52 -6.54 -4.43 -1.10
C ASN A 52 -5.44 -3.77 -1.94
N ASP A 53 -4.18 -4.12 -1.68
CA ASP A 53 -3.03 -3.64 -2.45
C ASP A 53 -3.10 -4.11 -3.91
N ALA A 54 -3.51 -5.36 -4.15
CA ALA A 54 -3.73 -5.90 -5.49
C ALA A 54 -4.84 -5.13 -6.23
N LEU A 55 -5.97 -4.86 -5.57
CA LEU A 55 -7.07 -4.08 -6.13
C LEU A 55 -6.66 -2.62 -6.40
N ALA A 56 -5.87 -2.02 -5.52
CA ALA A 56 -5.35 -0.66 -5.70
C ALA A 56 -4.38 -0.58 -6.90
N ALA A 57 -3.50 -1.58 -7.06
CA ALA A 57 -2.59 -1.67 -8.20
C ALA A 57 -3.36 -1.84 -9.52
N GLU A 58 -4.40 -2.67 -9.53
CA GLU A 58 -5.27 -2.87 -10.69
C GLU A 58 -6.04 -1.60 -11.06
N ALA A 59 -6.64 -0.92 -10.06
CA ALA A 59 -7.33 0.36 -10.26
C ALA A 59 -6.38 1.44 -10.80
N SER A 60 -5.15 1.51 -10.27
CA SER A 60 -4.13 2.45 -10.77
C SER A 60 -3.75 2.15 -12.22
N LYS A 61 -3.59 0.88 -12.59
CA LYS A 61 -3.28 0.47 -13.97
C LYS A 61 -4.43 0.83 -14.92
N LEU A 62 -5.67 0.63 -14.50
CA LEU A 62 -6.85 0.99 -15.29
C LEU A 62 -6.97 2.51 -15.48
N SER A 63 -6.71 3.28 -14.43
CA SER A 63 -6.68 4.75 -14.48
C SER A 63 -5.60 5.25 -15.44
N GLN A 64 -4.37 4.72 -15.34
CA GLN A 64 -3.27 5.09 -16.22
C GLN A 64 -3.59 4.78 -17.69
N THR A 65 -4.14 3.58 -17.94
CA THR A 65 -4.54 3.16 -19.30
C THR A 65 -5.62 4.09 -19.86
N SER A 66 -6.58 4.50 -19.03
CA SER A 66 -7.63 5.45 -19.40
C SER A 66 -7.08 6.84 -19.74
N GLU A 67 -6.10 7.34 -18.98
CA GLU A 67 -5.42 8.61 -19.30
C GLU A 67 -4.65 8.55 -20.61
N ASP A 68 -3.92 7.46 -20.85
CA ASP A 68 -3.14 7.32 -22.08
C ASP A 68 -4.06 7.18 -23.31
N LEU A 69 -5.19 6.49 -23.18
CA LEU A 69 -6.24 6.45 -24.20
C LEU A 69 -6.81 7.85 -24.49
N ARG A 70 -7.08 8.64 -23.45
CA ARG A 70 -7.55 10.02 -23.61
C ARG A 70 -6.54 10.87 -24.39
N LYS A 71 -5.24 10.73 -24.11
CA LYS A 71 -4.17 11.42 -24.86
C LYS A 71 -4.12 10.98 -26.32
N VAL A 72 -4.26 9.68 -26.60
CA VAL A 72 -4.27 9.16 -27.98
C VAL A 72 -5.45 9.71 -28.75
N LEU A 73 -6.66 9.68 -28.18
CA LEU A 73 -7.86 10.23 -28.83
C LEU A 73 -7.76 11.74 -29.05
N ALA A 74 -7.21 12.49 -28.09
CA ALA A 74 -6.94 13.91 -28.28
C ALA A 74 -5.95 14.15 -29.45
N GLY A 75 -4.86 13.38 -29.53
CA GLY A 75 -3.91 13.46 -30.63
C GLY A 75 -4.51 13.12 -32.00
N ILE A 76 -5.45 12.17 -32.05
CA ILE A 76 -6.21 11.83 -33.27
C ILE A 76 -7.08 13.02 -33.72
N VAL A 77 -7.74 13.70 -32.78
CA VAL A 77 -8.55 14.89 -33.06
C VAL A 77 -7.68 16.05 -33.54
N ASP A 78 -6.55 16.30 -32.87
CA ASP A 78 -5.60 17.34 -33.27
C ASP A 78 -5.02 17.06 -34.67
N LEU A 79 -4.71 15.80 -34.98
CA LEU A 79 -4.25 15.39 -36.31
C LEU A 79 -5.33 15.63 -37.37
N ALA A 80 -6.59 15.30 -37.09
CA ALA A 80 -7.70 15.59 -37.99
C ALA A 80 -7.84 17.10 -38.24
N ALA A 81 -7.75 17.92 -37.19
CA ALA A 81 -7.81 19.38 -37.30
C ALA A 81 -6.64 19.91 -38.15
N HIS A 82 -5.42 19.42 -37.95
CA HIS A 82 -4.28 19.82 -38.78
C HIS A 82 -4.46 19.43 -40.26
N LEU A 83 -5.02 18.25 -40.54
CA LEU A 83 -5.30 17.81 -41.90
C LEU A 83 -6.39 18.65 -42.59
N GLU A 84 -7.38 19.14 -41.83
CA GLU A 84 -8.40 20.04 -42.38
C GLU A 84 -7.81 21.39 -42.80
N HIS A 85 -6.84 21.92 -42.05
CA HIS A 85 -6.23 23.23 -42.28
C HIS A 85 -4.97 23.18 -43.16
N ALA A 86 -4.44 21.98 -43.43
CA ALA A 86 -3.27 21.80 -44.27
C ALA A 86 -3.58 22.10 -45.75
N ALA A 87 -2.62 22.72 -46.44
CA ALA A 87 -2.68 22.95 -47.88
C ALA A 87 -2.31 21.67 -48.65
N ILE A 88 -3.17 20.67 -48.59
CA ILE A 88 -3.08 19.38 -49.29
C ILE A 88 -4.22 19.24 -50.30
N ASP A 89 -4.05 18.36 -51.28
CA ASP A 89 -5.10 18.05 -52.25
C ASP A 89 -6.34 17.50 -51.53
N GLU A 90 -7.53 17.85 -52.03
CA GLU A 90 -8.81 17.42 -51.42
C GLU A 90 -8.94 15.89 -51.36
N THR A 91 -8.40 15.20 -52.38
CA THR A 91 -8.44 13.74 -52.45
C THR A 91 -7.58 13.12 -51.35
N ASP A 92 -6.35 13.63 -51.18
CA ASP A 92 -5.41 13.17 -50.16
C ASP A 92 -5.91 13.51 -48.75
N ARG A 93 -6.53 14.68 -48.57
CA ARG A 93 -7.16 15.08 -47.30
C ARG A 93 -8.27 14.11 -46.90
N LYS A 94 -9.17 13.78 -47.85
CA LYS A 94 -10.27 12.86 -47.59
C LYS A 94 -9.78 11.48 -47.20
N ASP A 95 -8.79 10.96 -47.94
CA ASP A 95 -8.17 9.66 -47.64
C ASP A 95 -7.47 9.64 -46.28
N ALA A 96 -6.79 10.73 -45.91
CA ALA A 96 -6.14 10.88 -44.61
C ALA A 96 -7.17 10.93 -43.47
N LEU A 97 -8.24 11.71 -43.60
CA LEU A 97 -9.32 11.77 -42.60
C LEU A 97 -10.03 10.43 -42.43
N ASP A 98 -10.28 9.69 -43.51
CA ASP A 98 -10.89 8.36 -43.44
C ASP A 98 -9.95 7.32 -42.80
N ARG A 99 -8.62 7.47 -42.94
CA ARG A 99 -7.66 6.66 -42.16
C ARG A 99 -7.68 7.03 -40.68
N VAL A 100 -7.72 8.32 -40.33
CA VAL A 100 -7.82 8.79 -38.94
C VAL A 100 -9.10 8.29 -38.27
N ARG A 101 -10.24 8.36 -38.97
CA ARG A 101 -11.53 7.84 -38.47
C ARG A 101 -11.50 6.33 -38.23
N ARG A 102 -10.89 5.56 -39.15
CA ARG A 102 -10.71 4.10 -38.95
C ARG A 102 -9.81 3.79 -37.76
N LEU A 103 -8.72 4.51 -37.59
CA LEU A 103 -7.83 4.34 -36.44
C LEU A 103 -8.56 4.66 -35.12
N ALA A 104 -9.34 5.75 -35.10
CA ALA A 104 -10.17 6.09 -33.95
C ALA A 104 -11.19 4.98 -33.63
N ALA A 105 -11.86 4.42 -34.65
CA ALA A 105 -12.80 3.32 -34.47
C ALA A 105 -12.14 2.08 -33.86
N VAL A 106 -10.94 1.70 -34.34
CA VAL A 106 -10.17 0.56 -33.78
C VAL A 106 -9.76 0.82 -32.33
N VAL A 107 -9.34 2.05 -32.00
CA VAL A 107 -8.98 2.43 -30.62
C VAL A 107 -10.19 2.40 -29.69
N ILE A 108 -11.37 2.76 -30.18
CA ILE A 108 -12.62 2.70 -29.39
C ILE A 108 -13.11 1.26 -29.24
N GLU A 109 -13.03 0.45 -30.29
CA GLU A 109 -13.47 -0.95 -30.26
C GLU A 109 -12.55 -1.80 -29.37
N GLY A 110 -11.24 -1.57 -29.42
CA GLY A 110 -10.27 -2.18 -28.51
C GLY A 110 -10.45 -1.78 -27.03
N GLN A 111 -11.21 -0.72 -26.73
CA GLN A 111 -11.59 -0.39 -25.35
C GLN A 111 -12.72 -1.26 -24.81
N GLY A 112 -13.61 -1.76 -25.66
CA GLY A 112 -14.71 -2.64 -25.24
C GLY A 112 -14.20 -3.93 -24.60
N ASP A 113 -13.04 -4.43 -25.06
CA ASP A 113 -12.41 -5.66 -24.58
C ASP A 113 -11.68 -5.47 -23.22
N LEU A 114 -11.28 -4.24 -22.89
CA LEU A 114 -10.60 -3.91 -21.62
C LEU A 114 -11.56 -3.86 -20.42
N PHE A 115 -12.87 -3.74 -20.65
CA PHE A 115 -13.90 -3.68 -19.61
C PHE A 115 -14.78 -4.94 -19.54
N SER A 116 -14.53 -5.96 -20.38
CA SER A 116 -15.35 -7.17 -20.48
C SER A 116 -14.87 -8.35 -19.61
N THR A 117 -14.13 -8.08 -18.53
CA THR A 117 -13.73 -9.11 -17.55
C THR A 117 -14.61 -9.07 -16.30
#